data_AF-A0A5N5JX93-F1
#
_entry.id   AF-A0A5N5JX93-F1
#
_cell.length_a   1.000
_cell.length_b   1.000
_cell.length_c   1.000
_cell.angle_alpha   90.00
_cell.angle_beta   90.00
_cell.angle_gamma   90.00
#
_symmetry.space_group_name_H-M   'P 1'
#
loop_
_entity.id
_entity.type
_entity.pdbx_description
1 polymer ?
#
loop_
_entity_poly.entity_id
_entity_poly.type
_entity_poly.pdbx_seq_one_letter_code
_entity_poly.pdbx_strand_id
1 'polypeptide(L)'
;MFTPRGASGSGRRHTARTGGRKSVNTPSGLLFSPRRAPLTPSRATPTRVQSCATVDSDHFDVQTFGSSLPVKVMEALTMAEVDDQISVKVEESGWAWMVCGERLIIWKICQTAVAKLSVCKDLQLSPSEYAYSADLISISSSSPLESASVQSVCVLAVSPDGLARFWPSLAHEGTYTETHADLGGHLCNYVTAVRGGSFIVSSYRGQLLRVGMEASGRLYQRAVQQGHGMLSGIGRRVSSLFGLRSPPADTAVHSVLWVPDSGCLYTLSTCGLNKWEVGDTTEVQVLSWNACPSLSDSIADAIWGSESNYAELKAGVNVAYLDMQLSHAGLVVLAAAWHPADTPCLAYFCLVTLPDTTLPVSDELSVEVTKYNPPFQSEEELHKTRLLLPRVKSPAAYLYNEELVYTCTTGAGRSGLPEEKLTFNASGDRIRGGGVCADLPVFFSQINGLVAVVPRESASILPETMEDSLCTSLAGPGPEGTPLETPPKMDTVAQEDKTKLLKQAFLEFCRNRVMEAQKMTDELFPDDGEGGAGGSWTRW
;
A
#
# COMPACT_ATOMS: atom_id res chain seq x y z
N MET A 1 56.39 26.23 -60.23
CA MET A 1 57.36 26.78 -59.26
C MET A 1 57.29 25.92 -58.01
N PHE A 2 58.44 25.32 -57.65
CA PHE A 2 58.79 24.56 -56.45
C PHE A 2 57.87 23.41 -55.95
N THR A 3 58.21 22.20 -56.39
CA THR A 3 58.14 20.91 -55.64
C THR A 3 59.56 20.58 -55.10
N PRO A 4 59.93 19.42 -54.46
CA PRO A 4 59.19 18.19 -54.08
C PRO A 4 59.59 17.64 -52.66
N ARG A 5 58.97 16.59 -52.08
CA ARG A 5 59.35 15.14 -52.03
C ARG A 5 58.74 14.60 -50.71
N GLY A 6 58.29 13.36 -50.51
CA GLY A 6 58.39 12.11 -51.25
C GLY A 6 58.52 10.94 -50.23
N ALA A 7 57.63 9.94 -50.38
CA ALA A 7 57.45 8.62 -49.75
C ALA A 7 58.65 7.93 -49.03
N SER A 8 58.43 6.98 -48.10
CA SER A 8 58.12 5.54 -48.31
C SER A 8 58.22 4.83 -46.94
N GLY A 9 57.63 3.69 -46.57
CA GLY A 9 57.06 2.54 -47.27
C GLY A 9 57.65 1.24 -46.68
N SER A 10 56.80 0.27 -46.28
CA SER A 10 57.11 -1.16 -46.00
C SER A 10 57.89 -1.50 -44.71
N GLY A 11 57.63 -2.54 -43.91
CA GLY A 11 56.70 -3.66 -43.97
C GLY A 11 57.08 -4.78 -42.96
N ARG A 12 56.10 -5.66 -42.67
CA ARG A 12 56.23 -7.11 -42.41
C ARG A 12 56.62 -7.68 -41.01
N ARG A 13 55.59 -8.20 -40.33
CA ARG A 13 55.37 -9.56 -39.72
C ARG A 13 56.53 -10.37 -39.06
N HIS A 14 56.14 -10.94 -37.91
CA HIS A 14 56.28 -12.35 -37.42
C HIS A 14 57.35 -12.76 -36.37
N THR A 15 56.81 -13.40 -35.32
CA THR A 15 57.21 -14.64 -34.61
C THR A 15 58.14 -14.65 -33.39
N ALA A 16 57.75 -15.58 -32.51
CA ALA A 16 58.19 -15.91 -31.16
C ALA A 16 59.48 -16.77 -31.07
N ARG A 17 60.05 -16.88 -29.85
CA ARG A 17 60.70 -18.06 -29.19
C ARG A 17 61.45 -17.59 -27.91
N THR A 18 61.10 -18.01 -26.69
CA THR A 18 61.44 -19.23 -25.90
C THR A 18 62.91 -19.44 -25.47
N GLY A 19 63.09 -19.60 -24.13
CA GLY A 19 64.14 -20.40 -23.44
C GLY A 19 65.22 -19.58 -22.71
N GLY A 20 65.69 -19.85 -21.48
CA GLY A 20 65.38 -20.86 -20.47
C GLY A 20 66.50 -20.94 -19.39
N ARG A 21 66.10 -21.18 -18.12
CA ARG A 21 66.78 -21.86 -16.98
C ARG A 21 68.11 -21.34 -16.38
N LYS A 22 68.10 -21.13 -15.04
CA LYS A 22 68.78 -21.96 -14.01
C LYS A 22 68.29 -21.66 -12.58
N SER A 23 68.18 -22.71 -11.76
CA SER A 23 67.66 -22.80 -10.38
C SER A 23 68.72 -22.51 -9.30
N VAL A 24 68.30 -22.38 -8.02
CA VAL A 24 68.62 -23.29 -6.89
C VAL A 24 67.91 -22.88 -5.57
N ASN A 25 67.19 -23.86 -5.02
CA ASN A 25 66.85 -24.30 -3.64
C ASN A 25 66.16 -23.46 -2.53
N THR A 26 65.20 -24.17 -1.92
CA THR A 26 64.36 -23.98 -0.72
C THR A 26 65.12 -24.27 0.60
N PRO A 27 64.53 -24.03 1.80
CA PRO A 27 63.60 -25.00 2.43
C PRO A 27 62.37 -24.41 3.18
N SER A 28 61.30 -25.24 3.23
CA SER A 28 60.33 -25.51 4.32
C SER A 28 59.58 -24.35 5.01
N GLY A 29 58.25 -24.22 4.85
CA GLY A 29 57.20 -24.87 5.68
C GLY A 29 56.40 -23.75 6.36
N LEU A 30 55.08 -23.58 6.20
CA LEU A 30 53.98 -24.38 6.75
C LEU A 30 52.68 -24.02 5.99
N LEU A 31 51.90 -25.04 5.67
CA LEU A 31 50.55 -24.94 5.08
C LEU A 31 49.51 -24.94 6.20
N PHE A 32 48.51 -24.05 6.12
CA PHE A 32 47.22 -24.25 6.78
C PHE A 32 46.10 -24.20 5.73
N SER A 33 45.32 -25.27 5.71
CA SER A 33 44.21 -25.57 4.82
C SER A 33 42.88 -25.13 5.46
N PRO A 34 41.86 -24.69 4.70
CA PRO A 34 40.53 -24.44 5.25
C PRO A 34 39.77 -25.76 5.46
N ARG A 35 39.28 -25.97 6.68
CA ARG A 35 38.44 -27.14 7.05
C ARG A 35 37.12 -27.13 6.28
N ARG A 36 36.87 -28.21 5.53
CA ARG A 36 35.53 -28.68 5.14
C ARG A 36 34.77 -29.17 6.37
N ALA A 37 33.52 -28.73 6.54
CA ALA A 37 32.53 -29.40 7.37
C ALA A 37 31.58 -30.22 6.46
N PRO A 38 31.07 -31.38 6.92
CA PRO A 38 30.41 -32.36 6.06
C PRO A 38 28.93 -32.03 5.83
N LEU A 39 28.49 -32.22 4.59
CA LEU A 39 27.09 -32.39 4.20
C LEU A 39 26.65 -33.82 4.52
N THR A 40 25.53 -33.98 5.22
CA THR A 40 24.69 -35.19 5.15
C THR A 40 23.26 -34.80 4.77
N PRO A 41 22.61 -35.53 3.83
CA PRO A 41 21.31 -35.18 3.30
C PRO A 41 20.19 -35.94 4.03
N SER A 42 19.11 -35.27 4.44
CA SER A 42 17.80 -35.93 4.54
C SER A 42 16.65 -34.94 4.73
N ARG A 43 15.71 -35.05 3.78
CA ARG A 43 14.24 -34.96 3.95
C ARG A 43 13.62 -33.56 4.13
N ALA A 44 13.02 -33.11 3.03
CA ALA A 44 12.08 -32.00 2.95
C ALA A 44 10.97 -32.07 4.01
N THR A 45 10.71 -30.93 4.67
CA THR A 45 9.52 -30.57 5.47
C THR A 45 9.42 -29.02 5.53
N PRO A 46 8.25 -28.44 5.84
CA PRO A 46 7.74 -27.23 5.18
C PRO A 46 8.39 -25.94 5.67
N THR A 47 8.39 -24.94 4.79
CA THR A 47 8.82 -23.55 5.03
C THR A 47 8.06 -22.97 6.22
N ARG A 48 8.71 -22.94 7.39
CA ARG A 48 8.27 -22.17 8.54
C ARG A 48 8.52 -20.69 8.21
N VAL A 49 7.45 -19.92 8.07
CA VAL A 49 7.49 -18.45 8.03
C VAL A 49 8.30 -17.98 9.24
N GLN A 50 9.42 -17.31 9.01
CA GLN A 50 10.17 -16.68 10.10
C GLN A 50 9.35 -15.46 10.55
N SER A 51 8.68 -15.60 11.69
CA SER A 51 8.13 -14.46 12.42
C SER A 51 9.27 -13.50 12.74
N CYS A 52 9.07 -12.21 12.45
CA CYS A 52 9.99 -11.16 12.85
C CYS A 52 9.83 -10.97 14.36
N ALA A 53 10.63 -11.69 15.14
CA ALA A 53 10.48 -11.84 16.59
C ALA A 53 10.77 -10.56 17.41
N THR A 54 10.67 -9.37 16.81
CA THR A 54 11.10 -8.10 17.41
C THR A 54 9.97 -7.13 17.72
N VAL A 55 8.76 -7.34 17.20
CA VAL A 55 7.60 -6.50 17.54
C VAL A 55 6.72 -7.27 18.51
N ASP A 56 6.74 -6.86 19.78
CA ASP A 56 5.86 -7.42 20.81
C ASP A 56 4.43 -6.93 20.55
N SER A 57 3.50 -7.86 20.38
CA SER A 57 2.12 -7.58 20.01
C SER A 57 1.19 -8.67 20.56
N ASP A 58 0.01 -8.25 21.01
CA ASP A 58 -1.00 -9.13 21.58
C ASP A 58 -1.92 -9.68 20.48
N HIS A 59 -2.40 -8.82 19.58
CA HIS A 59 -3.42 -9.16 18.60
C HIS A 59 -2.91 -9.27 17.16
N PHE A 60 -1.64 -8.96 16.90
CA PHE A 60 -1.07 -8.98 15.56
C PHE A 60 0.25 -9.77 15.51
N ASP A 61 0.51 -10.34 14.34
CA ASP A 61 1.80 -10.89 13.99
C ASP A 61 2.45 -10.01 12.93
N VAL A 62 3.70 -9.63 13.17
CA VAL A 62 4.57 -9.00 12.17
C VAL A 62 5.42 -10.07 11.52
N GLN A 63 5.12 -10.36 10.25
CA GLN A 63 5.74 -11.46 9.51
C GLN A 63 6.51 -10.93 8.32
N THR A 64 7.66 -11.53 7.99
CA THR A 64 8.35 -11.20 6.74
C THR A 64 7.45 -11.51 5.55
N PHE A 65 7.35 -10.57 4.62
CA PHE A 65 6.48 -10.65 3.45
C PHE A 65 7.28 -10.90 2.17
N GLY A 66 6.93 -11.98 1.47
CA GLY A 66 7.60 -12.39 0.24
C GLY A 66 8.94 -13.09 0.49
N SER A 67 9.73 -13.19 -0.58
CA SER A 67 11.09 -13.74 -0.55
C SER A 67 12.12 -12.71 -0.07
N SER A 68 13.35 -13.16 0.19
CA SER A 68 14.46 -12.29 0.58
C SER A 68 14.62 -11.11 -0.37
N LEU A 69 14.90 -9.92 0.18
CA LEU A 69 15.13 -8.71 -0.60
C LEU A 69 16.21 -8.94 -1.69
N PRO A 70 16.04 -8.36 -2.89
CA PRO A 70 17.07 -8.42 -3.92
C PRO A 70 18.40 -7.85 -3.44
N VAL A 71 19.51 -8.41 -3.93
CA VAL A 71 20.88 -7.99 -3.55
C VAL A 71 21.08 -6.48 -3.73
N LYS A 72 20.56 -5.89 -4.82
CA LYS A 72 20.68 -4.44 -5.05
C LYS A 72 20.01 -3.59 -3.96
N VAL A 73 18.87 -4.04 -3.44
CA VAL A 73 18.17 -3.37 -2.33
C VAL A 73 19.02 -3.47 -1.06
N MET A 74 19.54 -4.67 -0.76
CA MET A 74 20.41 -4.89 0.40
C MET A 74 21.70 -4.07 0.33
N GLU A 75 22.33 -3.99 -0.86
CA GLU A 75 23.51 -3.18 -1.11
C GLU A 75 23.22 -1.69 -0.87
N ALA A 76 22.10 -1.17 -1.40
CA ALA A 76 21.72 0.21 -1.17
C ALA A 76 21.47 0.51 0.31
N LEU A 77 20.77 -0.37 1.05
CA LEU A 77 20.59 -0.21 2.50
C LEU A 77 21.91 -0.26 3.27
N THR A 78 22.85 -1.09 2.83
CA THR A 78 24.17 -1.24 3.50
C THR A 78 25.08 -0.04 3.23
N MET A 79 24.95 0.57 2.05
CA MET A 79 25.75 1.73 1.62
C MET A 79 25.12 3.08 1.99
N ALA A 80 23.86 3.10 2.43
CA ALA A 80 23.17 4.31 2.81
C ALA A 80 23.88 4.98 3.99
N GLU A 81 24.12 6.28 3.86
CA GLU A 81 24.63 7.12 4.94
C GLU A 81 23.50 7.47 5.92
N VAL A 82 23.87 7.99 7.09
CA VAL A 82 22.88 8.35 8.14
C VAL A 82 21.90 9.41 7.65
N ASP A 83 22.35 10.29 6.75
CA ASP A 83 21.57 11.40 6.21
C ASP A 83 20.84 11.04 4.91
N ASP A 84 21.04 9.83 4.37
CA ASP A 84 20.36 9.41 3.15
C ASP A 84 18.86 9.21 3.42
N GLN A 85 18.04 9.97 2.69
CA GLN A 85 16.59 9.79 2.72
C GLN A 85 16.22 8.55 1.91
N ILE A 86 15.76 7.53 2.63
CA ILE A 86 15.24 6.28 2.06
C ILE A 86 13.73 6.34 2.09
N SER A 87 13.10 6.11 0.95
CA SER A 87 11.65 5.96 0.85
C SER A 87 11.29 4.79 -0.05
N VAL A 88 10.23 4.08 0.32
CA VAL A 88 9.78 2.86 -0.36
C VAL A 88 8.29 2.94 -0.63
N LYS A 89 7.87 2.50 -1.81
CA LYS A 89 6.46 2.31 -2.13
C LYS A 89 6.23 0.87 -2.54
N VAL A 90 5.22 0.27 -1.93
CA VAL A 90 4.71 -1.05 -2.27
C VAL A 90 3.40 -0.83 -3.01
N GLU A 91 3.20 -1.51 -4.12
CA GLU A 91 1.90 -1.47 -4.79
C GLU A 91 1.25 -2.84 -4.90
N GLU A 92 -0.06 -2.77 -5.11
CA GLU A 92 -0.98 -3.90 -5.09
C GLU A 92 -0.65 -4.97 -6.13
N SER A 93 -0.13 -4.57 -7.29
CA SER A 93 0.28 -5.51 -8.34
C SER A 93 1.53 -6.33 -8.03
N GLY A 94 2.08 -6.20 -6.82
CA GLY A 94 3.27 -6.92 -6.38
C GLY A 94 4.57 -6.34 -6.92
N TRP A 95 4.58 -5.06 -7.27
CA TRP A 95 5.79 -4.29 -7.54
C TRP A 95 6.11 -3.39 -6.35
N ALA A 96 7.39 -3.14 -6.15
CA ALA A 96 7.87 -2.16 -5.20
C ALA A 96 9.04 -1.40 -5.77
N TRP A 97 9.24 -0.19 -5.26
CA TRP A 97 10.39 0.63 -5.59
C TRP A 97 10.92 1.38 -4.38
N MET A 98 12.23 1.52 -4.34
CA MET A 98 12.98 2.19 -3.31
C MET A 98 13.80 3.31 -3.95
N VAL A 99 13.74 4.47 -3.32
CA VAL A 99 14.64 5.58 -3.55
C VAL A 99 15.64 5.61 -2.41
N CYS A 100 16.93 5.68 -2.75
CA CYS A 100 18.04 5.84 -1.81
C CYS A 100 19.05 6.79 -2.44
N GLY A 101 19.04 8.06 -2.01
CA GLY A 101 19.78 9.12 -2.69
C GLY A 101 19.34 9.26 -4.15
N GLU A 102 20.30 9.15 -5.09
CA GLU A 102 20.02 9.22 -6.54
C GLU A 102 19.78 7.85 -7.20
N ARG A 103 19.60 6.79 -6.40
CA ARG A 103 19.32 5.43 -6.91
C ARG A 103 17.84 5.11 -6.79
N LEU A 104 17.24 4.66 -7.90
CA LEU A 104 15.89 4.12 -7.95
C LEU A 104 15.96 2.62 -8.24
N ILE A 105 15.61 1.81 -7.24
CA ILE A 105 15.62 0.35 -7.35
C ILE A 105 14.18 -0.13 -7.43
N ILE A 106 13.80 -0.75 -8.55
CA ILE A 106 12.45 -1.28 -8.80
C ILE A 106 12.52 -2.80 -8.86
N TRP A 107 11.66 -3.50 -8.13
CA TRP A 107 11.61 -4.95 -8.14
C TRP A 107 10.19 -5.49 -8.10
N LYS A 108 10.04 -6.73 -8.60
CA LYS A 108 8.82 -7.50 -8.41
C LYS A 108 8.93 -8.28 -7.11
N ILE A 109 7.95 -8.13 -6.23
CA ILE A 109 7.87 -8.87 -4.97
C ILE A 109 7.54 -10.32 -5.31
N CYS A 110 8.50 -11.22 -5.14
CA CYS A 110 8.29 -12.64 -5.38
C CYS A 110 7.82 -13.31 -4.08
N GLN A 111 6.66 -13.97 -4.10
CA GLN A 111 6.23 -14.87 -3.02
C GLN A 111 6.89 -16.26 -3.12
N THR A 112 7.57 -16.57 -4.24
CA THR A 112 8.30 -17.83 -4.43
C THR A 112 9.80 -17.58 -4.57
N ALA A 113 10.62 -18.45 -3.97
CA ALA A 113 12.08 -18.30 -3.91
C ALA A 113 12.82 -18.65 -5.22
N VAL A 114 12.14 -18.65 -6.37
CA VAL A 114 12.71 -19.08 -7.65
C VAL A 114 13.49 -17.92 -8.29
N ALA A 115 14.81 -17.92 -8.12
CA ALA A 115 15.71 -16.86 -8.63
C ALA A 115 15.60 -16.57 -10.15
N LYS A 116 15.12 -17.53 -10.96
CA LYS A 116 14.92 -17.29 -12.41
C LYS A 116 13.78 -16.31 -12.72
N LEU A 117 12.91 -16.03 -11.76
CA LEU A 117 11.78 -15.12 -11.89
C LEU A 117 11.99 -13.78 -11.17
N SER A 118 13.14 -13.58 -10.50
CA SER A 118 13.40 -12.35 -9.75
C SER A 118 13.70 -11.20 -10.71
N VAL A 119 12.82 -10.20 -10.72
CA VAL A 119 13.03 -8.94 -11.44
C VAL A 119 13.50 -7.90 -10.44
N CYS A 120 14.69 -7.35 -10.65
CA CYS A 120 15.21 -6.22 -9.88
C CYS A 120 16.09 -5.36 -10.80
N LYS A 121 15.76 -4.08 -10.89
CA LYS A 121 16.32 -3.11 -11.82
C LYS A 121 16.74 -1.87 -11.07
N ASP A 122 17.86 -1.29 -11.49
CA ASP A 122 18.49 -0.17 -10.82
C ASP A 122 18.64 0.95 -11.83
N LEU A 123 17.90 2.03 -11.60
CA LEU A 123 17.82 3.18 -12.47
C LEU A 123 18.51 4.35 -11.78
N GLN A 124 19.35 5.04 -12.54
CA GLN A 124 19.97 6.28 -12.09
C GLN A 124 18.96 7.41 -12.17
N LEU A 125 18.68 8.08 -11.06
CA LEU A 125 17.90 9.31 -11.03
C LEU A 125 18.75 10.48 -11.56
N SER A 126 18.10 11.57 -11.96
CA SER A 126 18.84 12.79 -12.28
C SER A 126 19.36 13.43 -10.99
N PRO A 127 20.52 14.10 -11.02
CA PRO A 127 20.94 14.90 -9.88
C PRO A 127 19.89 15.96 -9.53
N SER A 128 19.68 16.18 -8.24
CA SER A 128 18.79 17.22 -7.74
C SER A 128 19.36 17.83 -6.47
N GLU A 129 19.09 19.12 -6.24
CA GLU A 129 19.45 19.80 -4.99
C GLU A 129 18.59 19.35 -3.80
N TYR A 130 17.46 18.68 -4.09
CA TYR A 130 16.50 18.23 -3.11
C TYR A 130 16.42 16.71 -3.07
N ALA A 131 16.14 16.16 -1.89
CA ALA A 131 15.99 14.73 -1.71
C ALA A 131 14.78 14.19 -2.48
N TYR A 132 14.97 13.05 -3.14
CA TYR A 132 13.88 12.33 -3.79
C TYR A 132 13.00 11.60 -2.77
N SER A 133 11.73 11.40 -3.16
CA SER A 133 10.79 10.52 -2.48
C SER A 133 10.24 9.49 -3.47
N ALA A 134 9.91 8.29 -2.99
CA ALA A 134 9.20 7.26 -3.75
C ALA A 134 7.84 7.74 -4.31
N ASP A 135 7.26 8.79 -3.72
CA ASP A 135 6.05 9.46 -4.20
C ASP A 135 6.24 10.21 -5.54
N LEU A 136 7.49 10.55 -5.89
CA LEU A 136 7.87 11.18 -7.17
C LEU A 136 8.14 10.19 -8.29
N ILE A 137 7.87 8.91 -8.05
CA ILE A 137 8.04 7.82 -9.00
C ILE A 137 6.71 7.11 -9.19
N SER A 138 6.38 6.82 -10.45
CA SER A 138 5.30 5.90 -10.77
C SER A 138 5.69 5.00 -11.92
N ILE A 139 5.22 3.76 -11.85
CA ILE A 139 5.32 2.78 -12.92
C ILE A 139 3.96 2.59 -13.58
N SER A 140 3.96 2.15 -14.84
CA SER A 140 2.75 1.82 -15.59
C SER A 140 3.04 0.76 -16.64
N SER A 141 2.01 0.13 -17.17
CA SER A 141 2.11 -0.81 -18.27
C SER A 141 0.84 -0.81 -19.11
N SER A 142 0.95 -1.22 -20.37
CA SER A 142 -0.21 -1.40 -21.26
C SER A 142 -1.07 -2.61 -20.87
N SER A 143 -0.50 -3.57 -20.16
CA SER A 143 -1.20 -4.72 -19.55
C SER A 143 -1.30 -4.55 -18.03
N PRO A 144 -2.23 -5.24 -17.33
CA PRO A 144 -2.27 -5.23 -15.87
C PRO A 144 -0.90 -5.54 -15.28
N LEU A 145 -0.45 -4.67 -14.37
CA LEU A 145 0.94 -4.63 -13.92
C LEU A 145 1.36 -5.91 -13.17
N GLU A 146 0.39 -6.63 -12.60
CA GLU A 146 0.58 -7.92 -11.92
C GLU A 146 1.15 -8.97 -12.88
N SER A 147 0.69 -8.98 -14.12
CA SER A 147 1.12 -9.91 -15.18
C SER A 147 2.10 -9.29 -16.17
N ALA A 148 2.42 -8.00 -16.03
CA ALA A 148 3.28 -7.27 -16.94
C ALA A 148 4.71 -7.83 -16.95
N SER A 149 5.24 -7.99 -18.16
CA SER A 149 6.65 -8.32 -18.36
C SER A 149 7.52 -7.10 -18.07
N VAL A 150 8.79 -7.31 -17.71
CA VAL A 150 9.76 -6.22 -17.48
C VAL A 150 9.89 -5.29 -18.70
N GLN A 151 9.67 -5.81 -19.91
CA GLN A 151 9.77 -5.03 -21.13
C GLN A 151 8.58 -4.07 -21.32
N SER A 152 7.41 -4.40 -20.77
CA SER A 152 6.19 -3.62 -20.92
C SER A 152 5.94 -2.63 -19.78
N VAL A 153 6.77 -2.64 -18.74
CA VAL A 153 6.70 -1.67 -17.64
C VAL A 153 7.47 -0.42 -18.04
N CYS A 154 6.78 0.73 -18.06
CA CYS A 154 7.40 2.04 -18.17
C CYS A 154 7.47 2.73 -16.80
N VAL A 155 8.36 3.70 -16.68
CA VAL A 155 8.64 4.41 -15.42
C VAL A 155 8.71 5.90 -15.72
N LEU A 156 8.04 6.71 -14.90
CA LEU A 156 8.27 8.14 -14.81
C LEU A 156 8.84 8.45 -13.42
N ALA A 157 10.01 9.09 -13.39
CA ALA A 157 10.55 9.72 -12.18
C ALA A 157 10.67 11.22 -12.42
N VAL A 158 10.30 12.04 -11.44
CA VAL A 158 10.41 13.50 -11.54
C VAL A 158 11.27 13.97 -10.37
N SER A 159 12.31 14.76 -10.62
CA SER A 159 13.06 15.37 -9.52
C SER A 159 12.19 16.41 -8.79
N PRO A 160 12.45 16.69 -7.51
CA PRO A 160 11.68 17.71 -6.79
C PRO A 160 11.72 19.09 -7.47
N ASP A 161 12.81 19.43 -8.16
CA ASP A 161 12.97 20.66 -8.96
C ASP A 161 12.31 20.61 -10.36
N GLY A 162 11.78 19.46 -10.78
CA GLY A 162 10.90 19.34 -11.95
C GLY A 162 11.51 18.66 -13.18
N LEU A 163 12.72 18.09 -13.13
CA LEU A 163 13.24 17.31 -14.25
C LEU A 163 12.56 15.94 -14.30
N ALA A 164 11.73 15.72 -15.32
CA ALA A 164 11.03 14.47 -15.56
C ALA A 164 11.86 13.55 -16.46
N ARG A 165 12.19 12.35 -15.97
CA ARG A 165 12.89 11.29 -16.69
C ARG A 165 11.97 10.09 -16.88
N PHE A 166 11.78 9.69 -18.13
CA PHE A 166 10.88 8.61 -18.52
C PHE A 166 11.63 7.45 -19.17
N TRP A 167 11.46 6.26 -18.62
CA TRP A 167 11.92 5.01 -19.22
C TRP A 167 10.74 4.33 -19.90
N PRO A 168 10.76 4.16 -21.24
CA PRO A 168 9.71 3.44 -21.95
C PRO A 168 9.67 1.95 -21.62
N SER A 169 10.77 1.40 -21.10
CA SER A 169 10.88 0.00 -20.74
C SER A 169 11.88 -0.21 -19.60
N LEU A 170 11.44 -0.86 -18.53
CA LEU A 170 12.28 -1.22 -17.39
C LEU A 170 13.37 -2.25 -17.74
N ALA A 171 13.27 -2.90 -18.90
CA ALA A 171 14.32 -3.80 -19.40
C ALA A 171 15.58 -3.04 -19.85
N HIS A 172 15.45 -1.77 -20.22
CA HIS A 172 16.50 -0.94 -20.82
C HIS A 172 16.85 0.25 -19.91
N GLU A 173 17.56 -0.01 -18.81
CA GLU A 173 17.90 0.96 -17.75
C GLU A 173 18.58 2.24 -18.28
N GLY A 174 19.36 2.15 -19.37
CA GLY A 174 20.06 3.28 -19.99
C GLY A 174 19.29 4.02 -21.08
N THR A 175 18.05 3.63 -21.39
CA THR A 175 17.23 4.26 -22.43
C THR A 175 16.12 5.05 -21.77
N TYR A 176 16.23 6.38 -21.81
CA TYR A 176 15.22 7.28 -21.25
C TYR A 176 15.12 8.58 -22.07
N THR A 177 13.99 9.27 -21.88
CA THR A 177 13.74 10.62 -22.41
C THR A 177 13.56 11.58 -21.24
N GLU A 178 14.08 12.79 -21.36
CA GLU A 178 13.95 13.82 -20.32
C GLU A 178 13.21 15.06 -20.82
N THR A 179 12.48 15.70 -19.92
CA THR A 179 11.91 17.03 -20.13
C THR A 179 11.76 17.74 -18.79
N HIS A 180 11.77 19.06 -18.78
CA HIS A 180 11.42 19.82 -17.58
C HIS A 180 9.89 19.93 -17.48
N ALA A 181 9.35 19.58 -16.32
CA ALA A 181 7.95 19.81 -15.95
C ALA A 181 7.74 21.31 -15.69
N ASP A 182 6.80 21.93 -16.39
CA ASP A 182 6.45 23.34 -16.20
C ASP A 182 5.38 23.49 -15.11
N LEU A 183 5.82 23.44 -13.85
CA LEU A 183 5.00 23.64 -12.65
C LEU A 183 5.24 25.01 -12.00
N GLY A 184 5.51 26.03 -12.82
CA GLY A 184 5.61 27.42 -12.37
C GLY A 184 6.71 27.69 -11.34
N GLY A 185 7.78 26.88 -11.35
CA GLY A 185 8.90 26.98 -10.40
C GLY A 185 8.61 26.43 -9.00
N HIS A 186 7.49 25.73 -8.80
CA HIS A 186 7.18 25.06 -7.54
C HIS A 186 7.74 23.64 -7.50
N LEU A 187 8.15 23.19 -6.30
CA LEU A 187 8.65 21.84 -6.11
C LEU A 187 7.57 20.79 -6.35
N CYS A 188 7.95 19.71 -7.02
CA CYS A 188 7.13 18.54 -7.24
C CYS A 188 7.00 17.73 -5.94
N ASN A 189 5.84 17.09 -5.73
CA ASN A 189 5.61 16.24 -4.56
C ASN A 189 4.98 14.86 -4.88
N TYR A 190 4.23 14.72 -5.98
CA TYR A 190 3.63 13.43 -6.36
C TYR A 190 3.71 13.16 -7.86
N VAL A 191 3.85 11.88 -8.19
CA VAL A 191 3.65 11.33 -9.53
C VAL A 191 2.74 10.11 -9.43
N THR A 192 1.69 10.07 -10.26
CA THR A 192 0.81 8.89 -10.35
C THR A 192 0.52 8.54 -11.80
N ALA A 193 0.63 7.26 -12.14
CA ALA A 193 0.13 6.74 -13.41
C ALA A 193 -1.39 6.85 -13.45
N VAL A 194 -1.92 7.22 -14.62
CA VAL A 194 -3.35 7.34 -14.89
C VAL A 194 -3.69 6.69 -16.25
N ARG A 195 -4.96 6.71 -16.64
CA ARG A 195 -5.42 6.18 -17.94
C ARG A 195 -4.70 6.81 -19.14
N GLY A 196 -4.80 6.18 -20.30
CA GLY A 196 -4.14 6.63 -21.53
C GLY A 196 -2.61 6.48 -21.55
N GLY A 197 -2.03 5.65 -20.68
CA GLY A 197 -0.56 5.44 -20.65
C GLY A 197 0.21 6.72 -20.28
N SER A 198 -0.35 7.51 -19.37
CA SER A 198 0.17 8.82 -18.99
C SER A 198 0.24 8.94 -17.47
N PHE A 199 0.76 10.05 -16.99
CA PHE A 199 1.03 10.32 -15.59
C PHE A 199 0.50 11.71 -15.23
N ILE A 200 0.13 11.89 -13.96
CA ILE A 200 -0.12 13.20 -13.37
C ILE A 200 1.03 13.50 -12.42
N VAL A 201 1.65 14.66 -12.61
CA VAL A 201 2.66 15.24 -11.72
C VAL A 201 1.99 16.37 -10.93
N SER A 202 2.18 16.35 -9.62
CA SER A 202 1.70 17.39 -8.70
C SER A 202 2.87 18.18 -8.14
N SER A 203 2.60 19.46 -7.85
CA SER A 203 3.47 20.31 -7.03
C SER A 203 2.88 20.50 -5.64
N TYR A 204 3.75 20.86 -4.69
CA TYR A 204 3.29 21.24 -3.34
C TYR A 204 2.24 22.35 -3.37
N ARG A 205 2.24 23.25 -4.37
CA ARG A 205 1.27 24.35 -4.49
C ARG A 205 -0.03 23.99 -5.22
N GLY A 206 -0.27 22.71 -5.51
CA GLY A 206 -1.52 22.25 -6.11
C GLY A 206 -1.63 22.41 -7.62
N GLN A 207 -0.53 22.76 -8.31
CA GLN A 207 -0.50 22.66 -9.76
C GLN A 207 -0.41 21.20 -10.18
N LEU A 208 -1.13 20.84 -11.25
CA LEU A 208 -1.19 19.50 -11.81
C LEU A 208 -0.81 19.53 -13.28
N LEU A 209 0.07 18.62 -13.68
CA LEU A 209 0.57 18.48 -15.05
C LEU A 209 0.38 17.04 -15.52
N ARG A 210 -0.28 16.85 -16.66
CA ARG A 210 -0.33 15.55 -17.33
C ARG A 210 0.89 15.38 -18.22
N VAL A 211 1.60 14.29 -18.04
CA VAL A 211 2.82 13.92 -18.77
C VAL A 211 2.61 12.57 -19.43
N GLY A 212 2.97 12.45 -20.70
CA GLY A 212 2.91 11.17 -21.41
C GLY A 212 3.82 11.15 -22.62
N MET A 213 3.92 10.01 -23.28
CA MET A 213 4.79 9.86 -24.45
C MET A 213 3.98 10.06 -25.74
N GLU A 214 4.51 10.89 -26.64
CA GLU A 214 3.98 11.03 -27.99
C GLU A 214 4.50 9.91 -28.91
N ALA A 215 3.83 9.72 -30.05
CA ALA A 215 4.33 8.84 -31.12
C ALA A 215 5.72 9.25 -31.65
N SER A 216 6.13 10.50 -31.43
CA SER A 216 7.47 11.02 -31.77
C SER A 216 8.58 10.51 -30.83
N GLY A 217 8.22 9.85 -29.72
CA GLY A 217 9.15 9.45 -28.65
C GLY A 217 9.50 10.57 -27.67
N ARG A 218 8.94 11.77 -27.84
CA ARG A 218 9.09 12.88 -26.90
C ARG A 218 8.02 12.81 -25.81
N LEU A 219 8.35 13.37 -24.65
CA LEU A 219 7.37 13.60 -23.60
C LEU A 219 6.55 14.84 -23.94
N TYR A 220 5.22 14.68 -24.01
CA TYR A 220 4.32 15.83 -23.97
C TYR A 220 4.01 16.19 -22.52
N GLN A 221 3.69 17.46 -22.31
CA GLN A 221 3.22 17.95 -21.02
C GLN A 221 2.05 18.91 -21.23
N ARG A 222 1.02 18.78 -20.39
CA ARG A 222 -0.18 19.61 -20.46
C ARG A 222 -0.68 19.92 -19.06
N ALA A 223 -0.87 21.20 -18.74
CA ALA A 223 -1.49 21.60 -17.49
C ALA A 223 -2.92 21.05 -17.39
N VAL A 224 -3.23 20.40 -16.28
CA VAL A 224 -4.59 19.92 -15.97
C VAL A 224 -5.43 21.15 -15.64
N GLN A 225 -6.52 21.34 -16.37
CA GLN A 225 -7.36 22.51 -16.19
C GLN A 225 -8.09 22.41 -14.85
N GLN A 226 -7.82 23.37 -13.96
CA GLN A 226 -8.61 23.57 -12.75
C GLN A 226 -9.90 24.29 -13.19
N GLY A 227 -11.00 23.55 -13.19
CA GLY A 227 -12.29 24.03 -13.68
C GLY A 227 -13.04 24.84 -12.63
N HIS A 228 -13.85 25.80 -13.07
CA HIS A 228 -14.95 26.30 -12.25
C HIS A 228 -15.93 25.15 -12.00
N GLY A 229 -15.82 24.46 -10.85
CA GLY A 229 -16.66 23.32 -10.53
C GLY A 229 -18.15 23.68 -10.69
N MET A 230 -18.89 22.88 -11.47
CA MET A 230 -20.32 23.08 -11.74
C MET A 230 -21.21 23.03 -10.48
N LEU A 231 -20.66 22.65 -9.32
CA LEU A 231 -21.35 22.61 -8.03
C LEU A 231 -20.83 23.64 -7.01
N SER A 232 -19.94 24.57 -7.41
CA SER A 232 -19.53 25.71 -6.58
C SER A 232 -20.67 26.70 -6.25
N GLY A 233 -21.90 26.43 -6.73
CA GLY A 233 -22.99 27.39 -6.82
C GLY A 233 -24.11 27.30 -5.77
N ILE A 234 -24.08 26.37 -4.80
CA ILE A 234 -25.12 26.31 -3.76
C ILE A 234 -24.50 26.70 -2.42
N GLY A 235 -24.37 28.00 -2.19
CA GLY A 235 -24.03 28.51 -0.86
C GLY A 235 -23.57 29.96 -0.76
N ARG A 236 -23.12 30.61 -1.85
CA ARG A 236 -22.64 32.00 -1.77
C ARG A 236 -23.30 32.90 -2.81
N ARG A 237 -24.25 33.72 -2.33
CA ARG A 237 -24.63 34.94 -3.03
C ARG A 237 -23.38 35.81 -3.18
N VAL A 238 -23.11 36.18 -4.44
CA VAL A 238 -22.25 37.27 -4.93
C VAL A 238 -20.79 37.32 -4.44
N SER A 239 -19.84 37.02 -5.33
CA SER A 239 -18.78 37.93 -5.77
C SER A 239 -17.86 37.32 -6.83
N SER A 240 -17.66 38.09 -7.91
CA SER A 240 -16.62 37.99 -8.95
C SER A 240 -16.99 37.32 -10.28
N LEU A 241 -17.51 38.16 -11.17
CA LEU A 241 -17.33 38.06 -12.62
C LEU A 241 -15.82 38.18 -12.94
N PHE A 242 -15.33 37.29 -13.82
CA PHE A 242 -13.96 37.19 -14.37
C PHE A 242 -12.85 36.64 -13.46
N GLY A 243 -12.08 35.71 -14.03
CA GLY A 243 -10.69 35.42 -13.63
C GLY A 243 -10.47 34.02 -13.08
N LEU A 244 -9.60 33.26 -13.75
CA LEU A 244 -8.95 32.05 -13.24
C LEU A 244 -8.57 32.25 -11.76
N ARG A 245 -9.22 31.52 -10.84
CA ARG A 245 -8.76 31.51 -9.45
C ARG A 245 -7.48 30.67 -9.42
N SER A 246 -6.34 31.35 -9.40
CA SER A 246 -5.09 30.75 -8.96
C SER A 246 -5.32 30.05 -7.61
N PRO A 247 -4.66 28.91 -7.34
CA PRO A 247 -4.68 28.30 -6.01
C PRO A 247 -4.40 29.36 -4.93
N PRO A 248 -5.06 29.28 -3.76
CA PRO A 248 -4.74 30.14 -2.63
C PRO A 248 -3.23 30.15 -2.35
N ALA A 249 -2.67 31.31 -2.00
CA ALA A 249 -1.23 31.49 -1.80
C ALA A 249 -0.61 30.55 -0.74
N ASP A 250 -1.41 29.96 0.14
CA ASP A 250 -1.01 29.03 1.22
C ASP A 250 -1.48 27.58 1.01
N THR A 251 -1.79 27.19 -0.23
CA THR A 251 -2.15 25.79 -0.53
C THR A 251 -0.89 24.91 -0.45
N ALA A 252 -0.96 23.85 0.36
CA ALA A 252 0.00 22.74 0.34
C ALA A 252 -0.73 21.43 0.04
N VAL A 253 -0.28 20.65 -0.95
CA VAL A 253 -0.84 19.32 -1.27
C VAL A 253 -0.18 18.26 -0.41
N HIS A 254 -0.99 17.49 0.31
CA HIS A 254 -0.55 16.45 1.24
C HIS A 254 -0.75 15.04 0.69
N SER A 255 -1.69 14.83 -0.24
CA SER A 255 -1.91 13.50 -0.83
C SER A 255 -2.54 13.60 -2.22
N VAL A 256 -2.20 12.64 -3.09
CA VAL A 256 -2.76 12.48 -4.43
C VAL A 256 -3.10 11.01 -4.63
N LEU A 257 -4.36 10.72 -4.96
CA LEU A 257 -4.88 9.37 -5.05
C LEU A 257 -5.53 9.14 -6.42
N TRP A 258 -5.04 8.12 -7.13
CA TRP A 258 -5.65 7.62 -8.35
C TRP A 258 -6.51 6.39 -8.03
N VAL A 259 -7.76 6.39 -8.52
CA VAL A 259 -8.69 5.28 -8.39
C VAL A 259 -8.97 4.72 -9.80
N PRO A 260 -8.30 3.62 -10.20
CA PRO A 260 -8.43 3.07 -11.55
C PRO A 260 -9.86 2.68 -11.94
N ASP A 261 -10.62 2.11 -11.00
CA ASP A 261 -11.95 1.55 -11.24
C ASP A 261 -12.96 2.62 -11.64
N SER A 262 -13.00 3.73 -10.89
CA SER A 262 -13.86 4.88 -11.18
C SER A 262 -13.23 5.88 -12.16
N GLY A 263 -11.95 5.71 -12.51
CA GLY A 263 -11.22 6.65 -13.35
C GLY A 263 -11.07 8.04 -12.71
N CYS A 264 -11.06 8.10 -11.37
CA CYS A 264 -11.05 9.36 -10.63
C CYS A 264 -9.67 9.65 -10.03
N LEU A 265 -9.24 10.90 -10.14
CA LEU A 265 -8.08 11.45 -9.43
C LEU A 265 -8.59 12.33 -8.29
N TYR A 266 -7.98 12.19 -7.13
CA TYR A 266 -8.23 13.03 -5.96
C TYR A 266 -6.94 13.75 -5.56
N THR A 267 -7.08 14.98 -5.06
CA THR A 267 -5.99 15.68 -4.36
C THR A 267 -6.49 16.21 -3.04
N LEU A 268 -5.73 15.97 -1.97
CA LEU A 268 -5.95 16.51 -0.65
C LEU A 268 -4.90 17.60 -0.36
N SER A 269 -5.34 18.74 0.12
CA SER A 269 -4.51 19.90 0.46
C SER A 269 -4.88 20.48 1.81
N THR A 270 -4.09 21.45 2.30
CA THR A 270 -4.44 22.31 3.45
C THR A 270 -5.83 22.91 3.32
N CYS A 271 -6.24 23.19 2.08
CA CYS A 271 -7.52 23.80 1.75
C CYS A 271 -8.63 22.77 1.52
N GLY A 272 -8.39 21.46 1.65
CA GLY A 272 -9.38 20.40 1.45
C GLY A 272 -9.19 19.58 0.17
N LEU A 273 -10.28 18.99 -0.32
CA LEU A 273 -10.27 17.91 -1.32
C LEU A 273 -10.75 18.39 -2.70
N ASN A 274 -10.12 17.92 -3.76
CA ASN A 274 -10.61 18.07 -5.13
C ASN A 274 -10.71 16.69 -5.82
N LYS A 275 -11.69 16.51 -6.72
CA LYS A 275 -11.90 15.30 -7.53
C LYS A 275 -11.94 15.66 -9.01
N TRP A 276 -11.24 14.88 -9.82
CA TRP A 276 -11.28 14.93 -11.28
C TRP A 276 -11.70 13.58 -11.84
N GLU A 277 -12.53 13.59 -12.86
CA GLU A 277 -12.72 12.45 -13.76
C GLU A 277 -11.64 12.52 -14.84
N VAL A 278 -10.89 11.43 -15.01
CA VAL A 278 -9.73 11.36 -15.91
C VAL A 278 -10.00 10.32 -16.99
N GLY A 279 -10.15 10.81 -18.22
CA GLY A 279 -10.17 9.99 -19.42
C GLY A 279 -8.77 9.71 -19.96
N ASP A 280 -8.70 9.07 -21.12
CA ASP A 280 -7.42 8.75 -21.78
C ASP A 280 -6.64 10.00 -22.24
N THR A 281 -7.35 11.09 -22.52
CA THR A 281 -6.74 12.34 -23.01
C THR A 281 -7.31 13.60 -22.36
N THR A 282 -8.35 13.48 -21.52
CA THR A 282 -9.08 14.59 -20.91
C THR A 282 -9.13 14.46 -19.39
N GLU A 283 -9.28 15.59 -18.72
CA GLU A 283 -9.58 15.66 -17.27
C GLU A 283 -10.66 16.70 -17.06
N VAL A 284 -11.64 16.38 -16.21
CA VAL A 284 -12.71 17.30 -15.82
C VAL A 284 -12.78 17.34 -14.31
N GLN A 285 -12.60 18.52 -13.73
CA GLN A 285 -12.80 18.69 -12.30
C GLN A 285 -14.29 18.64 -11.98
N VAL A 286 -14.71 17.63 -11.21
CA VAL A 286 -16.11 17.39 -10.86
C VAL A 286 -16.46 17.83 -9.45
N LEU A 287 -15.45 17.90 -8.56
CA LEU A 287 -15.65 18.26 -7.15
C LEU A 287 -14.53 19.14 -6.64
N SER A 288 -14.90 20.08 -5.77
CA SER A 288 -13.98 20.89 -4.98
C SER A 288 -14.60 21.17 -3.62
N TRP A 289 -14.11 20.49 -2.59
CA TRP A 289 -14.39 20.73 -1.19
C TRP A 289 -13.31 21.64 -0.62
N ASN A 290 -13.36 22.92 -0.99
CA ASN A 290 -12.48 23.93 -0.40
C ASN A 290 -12.98 24.26 1.01
N ALA A 291 -12.19 23.89 2.02
CA ALA A 291 -12.31 24.23 3.44
C ALA A 291 -13.77 24.38 3.87
N CYS A 292 -14.57 23.34 3.61
CA CYS A 292 -15.95 23.35 4.07
C CYS A 292 -15.87 23.31 5.59
N PRO A 293 -16.40 24.33 6.31
CA PRO A 293 -16.41 24.31 7.77
C PRO A 293 -17.06 23.03 8.30
N SER A 294 -17.97 22.42 7.54
CA SER A 294 -18.64 21.17 7.91
C SER A 294 -17.69 20.02 8.22
N LEU A 295 -16.52 19.90 7.55
CA LEU A 295 -15.60 18.78 7.81
C LEU A 295 -14.86 19.00 9.12
N SER A 296 -14.25 20.17 9.29
CA SER A 296 -13.57 20.56 10.53
C SER A 296 -14.54 20.60 11.71
N ASP A 297 -15.76 21.08 11.49
CA ASP A 297 -16.84 21.10 12.48
C ASP A 297 -17.27 19.69 12.87
N SER A 298 -17.44 18.78 11.91
CA SER A 298 -17.79 17.37 12.22
C SER A 298 -16.68 16.68 13.01
N ILE A 299 -15.41 16.98 12.71
CA ILE A 299 -14.26 16.48 13.48
C ILE A 299 -14.28 17.07 14.90
N ALA A 300 -14.50 18.37 15.04
CA ALA A 300 -14.58 19.04 16.33
C ALA A 300 -15.76 18.52 17.18
N ASP A 301 -16.93 18.34 16.56
CA ASP A 301 -18.13 17.78 17.18
C ASP A 301 -17.89 16.34 17.65
N ALA A 302 -17.16 15.52 16.87
CA ALA A 302 -16.86 14.14 17.23
C ALA A 302 -15.93 14.00 18.45
N ILE A 303 -14.99 14.93 18.63
CA ILE A 303 -14.02 14.90 19.74
C ILE A 303 -14.54 15.63 20.97
N TRP A 304 -14.99 16.89 20.82
CA TRP A 304 -15.36 17.77 21.93
C TRP A 304 -16.85 18.10 21.98
N GLY A 305 -17.70 17.60 21.07
CA GLY A 305 -19.12 17.99 21.00
C GLY A 305 -19.96 17.62 22.22
N SER A 306 -19.45 16.72 23.07
CA SER A 306 -20.07 16.36 24.35
C SER A 306 -19.62 17.24 25.53
N GLU A 307 -18.63 18.11 25.34
CA GLU A 307 -18.11 19.00 26.37
C GLU A 307 -19.06 20.15 26.66
N SER A 308 -19.27 20.44 27.94
CA SER A 308 -20.21 21.47 28.38
C SER A 308 -19.86 22.89 27.88
N ASN A 309 -18.58 23.15 27.65
CA ASN A 309 -18.02 24.40 27.14
C ASN A 309 -17.69 24.33 25.63
N TYR A 310 -18.20 23.35 24.89
CA TYR A 310 -17.87 23.14 23.48
C TYR A 310 -18.09 24.38 22.61
N ALA A 311 -19.14 25.16 22.86
CA ALA A 311 -19.42 26.39 22.12
C ALA A 311 -18.28 27.42 22.18
N GLU A 312 -17.51 27.44 23.28
CA GLU A 312 -16.34 28.30 23.45
C GLU A 312 -15.08 27.64 22.87
N LEU A 313 -14.92 26.32 23.08
CA LEU A 313 -13.77 25.54 22.58
C LEU A 313 -13.72 25.49 21.05
N LYS A 314 -14.87 25.38 20.37
CA LYS A 314 -14.94 25.18 18.92
C LYS A 314 -14.15 26.22 18.13
N ALA A 315 -14.08 27.47 18.61
CA ALA A 315 -13.36 28.55 17.95
C ALA A 315 -11.82 28.40 18.00
N GLY A 316 -11.28 27.59 18.92
CA GLY A 316 -9.85 27.36 19.10
C GLY A 316 -9.35 26.01 18.57
N VAL A 317 -10.24 25.18 18.01
CA VAL A 317 -9.88 23.86 17.47
C VAL A 317 -9.08 24.03 16.18
N ASN A 318 -7.95 23.34 16.10
CA ASN A 318 -7.15 23.25 14.89
C ASN A 318 -7.35 21.88 14.25
N VAL A 319 -7.39 21.84 12.92
CA VAL A 319 -7.53 20.61 12.13
C VAL A 319 -6.53 20.63 10.98
N ALA A 320 -5.75 19.56 10.85
CA ALA A 320 -4.84 19.33 9.73
C ALA A 320 -5.27 18.08 8.96
N TYR A 321 -5.25 18.16 7.63
CA TYR A 321 -5.48 17.01 6.73
C TYR A 321 -4.13 16.41 6.33
N LEU A 322 -3.98 15.10 6.51
CA LEU A 322 -2.67 14.45 6.45
C LEU A 322 -2.54 13.52 5.23
N ASP A 323 -3.53 12.65 5.01
CA ASP A 323 -3.49 11.66 3.93
C ASP A 323 -4.91 11.23 3.53
N MET A 324 -5.04 10.50 2.43
CA MET A 324 -6.30 9.89 2.02
C MET A 324 -6.10 8.55 1.31
N GLN A 325 -7.08 7.67 1.47
CA GLN A 325 -7.14 6.38 0.78
C GLN A 325 -8.58 6.07 0.40
N LEU A 326 -8.77 5.19 -0.58
CA LEU A 326 -10.09 4.68 -0.91
C LEU A 326 -10.37 3.40 -0.14
N SER A 327 -11.54 3.33 0.50
CA SER A 327 -12.09 2.12 1.09
C SER A 327 -13.32 1.65 0.31
N HIS A 328 -13.84 0.47 0.65
CA HIS A 328 -15.11 -0.02 0.13
C HIS A 328 -16.32 0.84 0.55
N ALA A 329 -16.21 1.61 1.64
CA ALA A 329 -17.26 2.50 2.14
C ALA A 329 -17.22 3.90 1.53
N GLY A 330 -16.15 4.23 0.79
CA GLY A 330 -15.91 5.55 0.22
C GLY A 330 -14.49 6.04 0.47
N LEU A 331 -14.28 7.32 0.18
CA LEU A 331 -12.99 7.97 0.38
C LEU A 331 -12.77 8.23 1.87
N VAL A 332 -11.63 7.82 2.41
CA VAL A 332 -11.27 8.03 3.81
C VAL A 332 -10.15 9.05 3.87
N VAL A 333 -10.38 10.13 4.62
CA VAL A 333 -9.39 11.17 4.90
C VAL A 333 -8.84 10.98 6.30
N LEU A 334 -7.52 10.90 6.42
CA LEU A 334 -6.82 10.99 7.69
C LEU A 334 -6.66 12.46 8.06
N ALA A 335 -7.21 12.83 9.22
CA ALA A 335 -7.05 14.16 9.79
C ALA A 335 -6.51 14.05 11.22
N ALA A 336 -5.88 15.12 11.69
CA ALA A 336 -5.54 15.31 13.09
C ALA A 336 -6.13 16.61 13.60
N ALA A 337 -6.67 16.60 14.81
CA ALA A 337 -7.21 17.77 15.47
C ALA A 337 -6.60 17.96 16.85
N TRP A 338 -6.41 19.20 17.27
CA TRP A 338 -5.90 19.54 18.60
C TRP A 338 -6.44 20.88 19.08
N HIS A 339 -6.50 21.05 20.39
CA HIS A 339 -6.91 22.29 21.02
C HIS A 339 -5.83 22.78 21.99
N PRO A 340 -5.18 23.94 21.76
CA PRO A 340 -4.05 24.40 22.57
C PRO A 340 -4.35 24.65 24.05
N ALA A 341 -5.62 24.80 24.42
CA ALA A 341 -6.01 24.96 25.83
C ALA A 341 -6.17 23.62 26.57
N ASP A 342 -6.14 22.48 25.87
CA ASP A 342 -6.19 21.16 26.51
C ASP A 342 -4.92 20.94 27.34
N THR A 343 -5.08 20.30 28.50
CA THR A 343 -3.96 20.03 29.43
C THR A 343 -3.97 18.55 29.85
N PRO A 344 -3.11 17.69 29.26
CA PRO A 344 -2.14 18.00 28.19
C PRO A 344 -2.81 18.24 26.82
N CYS A 345 -2.14 19.00 25.95
CA CYS A 345 -2.57 19.18 24.56
C CYS A 345 -2.23 17.92 23.75
N LEU A 346 -3.25 17.18 23.33
CA LEU A 346 -3.14 15.95 22.56
C LEU A 346 -3.48 16.20 21.09
N ALA A 347 -2.89 15.40 20.20
CA ALA A 347 -3.26 15.33 18.79
C ALA A 347 -4.21 14.13 18.57
N TYR A 348 -5.48 14.41 18.33
CA TYR A 348 -6.50 13.38 18.07
C TYR A 348 -6.52 13.03 16.58
N PHE A 349 -6.14 11.80 16.24
CA PHE A 349 -6.20 11.30 14.87
C PHE A 349 -7.59 10.75 14.56
N CYS A 350 -8.13 11.18 13.42
CA CYS A 350 -9.48 10.85 12.97
C CYS A 350 -9.47 10.29 11.55
N LEU A 351 -10.32 9.29 11.32
CA LEU A 351 -10.63 8.76 10.00
C LEU A 351 -12.00 9.26 9.58
N VAL A 352 -12.03 10.02 8.50
CA VAL A 352 -13.24 10.69 8.03
C VAL A 352 -13.68 10.07 6.71
N THR A 353 -14.76 9.30 6.74
CA THR A 353 -15.24 8.55 5.58
C THR A 353 -16.33 9.32 4.86
N LEU A 354 -16.04 9.66 3.61
CA LEU A 354 -16.89 10.40 2.69
C LEU A 354 -17.51 9.40 1.70
N PRO A 355 -18.84 9.19 1.74
CA PRO A 355 -19.49 8.27 0.81
C PRO A 355 -19.32 8.76 -0.64
N ASP A 356 -19.14 7.82 -1.57
CA ASP A 356 -18.99 8.13 -3.01
C ASP A 356 -20.37 8.39 -3.65
N THR A 357 -21.09 9.38 -3.12
CA THR A 357 -22.37 9.85 -3.66
C THR A 357 -22.23 11.23 -4.29
N THR A 358 -22.82 11.41 -5.47
CA THR A 358 -22.85 12.68 -6.23
C THR A 358 -23.83 13.72 -5.66
N LEU A 359 -24.43 13.44 -4.50
CA LEU A 359 -25.41 14.27 -3.80
C LEU A 359 -24.74 15.03 -2.64
N PRO A 360 -25.28 16.17 -2.19
CA PRO A 360 -24.62 17.00 -1.18
C PRO A 360 -24.41 16.21 0.13
N VAL A 361 -23.13 15.94 0.41
CA VAL A 361 -22.54 15.04 1.42
C VAL A 361 -22.75 15.49 2.88
N SER A 362 -23.61 16.49 3.14
CA SER A 362 -23.66 17.11 4.47
C SER A 362 -24.30 16.24 5.56
N ASP A 363 -25.03 15.17 5.21
CA ASP A 363 -25.79 14.35 6.18
C ASP A 363 -25.29 12.89 6.32
N GLU A 364 -24.24 12.47 5.60
CA GLU A 364 -23.83 11.05 5.55
C GLU A 364 -22.32 10.82 5.77
N LEU A 365 -21.61 11.84 6.26
CA LEU A 365 -20.21 11.70 6.69
C LEU A 365 -20.12 10.90 7.98
N SER A 366 -19.12 10.01 8.09
CA SER A 366 -18.74 9.41 9.38
C SER A 366 -17.34 9.86 9.81
N VAL A 367 -17.19 10.12 11.10
CA VAL A 367 -15.92 10.49 11.75
C VAL A 367 -15.63 9.46 12.83
N GLU A 368 -14.55 8.72 12.66
CA GLU A 368 -14.04 7.78 13.65
C GLU A 368 -12.80 8.39 14.32
N VAL A 369 -12.89 8.66 15.63
CA VAL A 369 -11.76 9.16 16.42
C VAL A 369 -10.98 7.96 16.95
N THR A 370 -9.71 7.84 16.56
CA THR A 370 -8.87 6.70 16.98
C THR A 370 -8.42 6.85 18.43
N LYS A 371 -8.06 5.75 19.10
CA LYS A 371 -7.43 5.82 20.43
C LYS A 371 -5.96 6.24 20.38
N TYR A 372 -5.37 6.44 19.20
CA TYR A 372 -4.03 6.98 19.06
C TYR A 372 -4.07 8.50 19.17
N ASN A 373 -3.68 9.02 20.34
CA ASN A 373 -3.73 10.44 20.66
C ASN A 373 -2.45 10.93 21.40
N PRO A 374 -1.28 10.92 20.73
CA PRO A 374 -0.03 11.36 21.36
C PRO A 374 -0.08 12.86 21.72
N PRO A 375 0.79 13.32 22.64
CA PRO A 375 0.97 14.76 22.89
C PRO A 375 1.29 15.51 21.58
N PHE A 376 0.60 16.63 21.35
CA PHE A 376 0.87 17.46 20.20
C PHE A 376 2.28 18.07 20.30
N GLN A 377 3.06 17.95 19.22
CA GLN A 377 4.41 18.51 19.13
C GLN A 377 4.46 19.67 18.14
N SER A 378 4.18 19.37 16.87
CA SER A 378 4.05 20.36 15.80
C SER A 378 3.23 19.79 14.65
N GLU A 379 2.81 20.65 13.71
CA GLU A 379 2.07 20.21 12.52
C GLU A 379 2.96 19.36 11.60
N GLU A 380 4.26 19.67 11.51
CA GLU A 380 5.22 18.92 10.68
C GLU A 380 5.37 17.47 11.15
N GLU A 381 5.29 17.19 12.45
CA GLU A 381 5.29 15.81 12.98
C GLU A 381 3.99 15.06 12.63
N LEU A 382 2.85 15.76 12.59
CA LEU A 382 1.58 15.14 12.18
C LEU A 382 1.62 14.70 10.72
N HIS A 383 2.17 15.54 9.83
CA HIS A 383 2.32 15.28 8.40
C HIS A 383 3.24 14.09 8.05
N LYS A 384 3.98 13.54 9.02
CA LYS A 384 4.73 12.29 8.85
C LYS A 384 3.86 11.04 8.96
N THR A 385 2.61 11.18 9.44
CA THR A 385 1.68 10.07 9.60
C THR A 385 0.88 9.86 8.32
N ARG A 386 0.90 8.62 7.82
CA ARG A 386 0.24 8.19 6.58
C ARG A 386 -0.84 7.17 6.85
N LEU A 387 -1.75 7.03 5.89
CA LEU A 387 -2.87 6.11 5.95
C LEU A 387 -2.67 4.94 4.96
N LEU A 388 -2.95 3.74 5.44
CA LEU A 388 -3.00 2.54 4.61
C LEU A 388 -4.30 1.76 4.87
N LEU A 389 -5.03 1.46 3.79
CA LEU A 389 -6.29 0.69 3.83
C LEU A 389 -6.20 -0.51 2.87
N PRO A 390 -6.23 -1.75 3.35
CA PRO A 390 -6.44 -2.93 2.51
C PRO A 390 -7.79 -2.86 1.78
N ARG A 391 -7.85 -3.29 0.51
CA ARG A 391 -9.05 -3.12 -0.35
C ARG A 391 -10.17 -4.13 -0.11
N VAL A 392 -9.90 -5.22 0.59
CA VAL A 392 -10.93 -6.19 0.98
C VAL A 392 -12.06 -5.46 1.72
N LYS A 393 -13.27 -6.05 1.78
CA LYS A 393 -14.42 -5.56 2.59
C LYS A 393 -14.16 -5.59 4.11
N SER A 394 -12.92 -5.36 4.52
CA SER A 394 -12.47 -5.19 5.88
C SER A 394 -12.53 -3.71 6.24
N PRO A 395 -12.98 -3.35 7.46
CA PRO A 395 -12.88 -2.00 7.96
C PRO A 395 -11.46 -1.65 8.45
N ALA A 396 -10.46 -2.50 8.18
CA ALA A 396 -9.08 -2.32 8.63
C ALA A 396 -8.47 -1.01 8.16
N ALA A 397 -7.87 -0.28 9.10
CA ALA A 397 -7.04 0.88 8.82
C ALA A 397 -5.72 0.79 9.58
N TYR A 398 -4.67 1.34 8.97
CA TYR A 398 -3.34 1.40 9.56
C TYR A 398 -2.82 2.82 9.43
N LEU A 399 -2.56 3.47 10.55
CA LEU A 399 -1.83 4.73 10.61
C LEU A 399 -0.37 4.38 10.81
N TYR A 400 0.54 4.95 10.03
CA TYR A 400 1.97 4.66 10.21
C TYR A 400 2.83 5.89 9.99
N ASN A 401 3.96 5.90 10.66
CA ASN A 401 5.06 6.85 10.44
C ASN A 401 6.38 6.06 10.49
N GLU A 402 7.52 6.73 10.62
CA GLU A 402 8.82 6.03 10.66
C GLU A 402 9.01 5.11 11.87
N GLU A 403 8.28 5.31 12.97
CA GLU A 403 8.54 4.65 14.25
C GLU A 403 7.50 3.61 14.63
N LEU A 404 6.29 3.67 14.07
CA LEU A 404 5.20 2.79 14.46
C LEU A 404 4.18 2.54 13.35
N VAL A 405 3.44 1.46 13.52
CA VAL A 405 2.14 1.21 12.87
C VAL A 405 1.08 1.13 13.96
N TYR A 406 0.02 1.90 13.83
CA TYR A 406 -1.15 1.84 14.68
C TYR A 406 -2.30 1.21 13.90
N THR A 407 -2.81 0.09 14.40
CA THR A 407 -3.94 -0.62 13.81
C THR A 407 -5.25 -0.01 14.32
N CYS A 408 -6.22 0.18 13.44
CA CYS A 408 -7.54 0.70 13.81
C CYS A 408 -8.61 0.29 12.79
N THR A 409 -9.79 0.89 12.93
CA THR A 409 -10.96 0.66 12.07
C THR A 409 -11.42 1.98 11.47
N THR A 410 -11.98 1.95 10.27
CA THR A 410 -12.64 3.11 9.65
C THR A 410 -14.03 3.40 10.24
N GLY A 411 -14.50 2.57 11.19
CA GLY A 411 -15.86 2.63 11.74
C GLY A 411 -16.93 2.02 10.82
N ALA A 412 -16.59 1.72 9.56
CA ALA A 412 -17.49 1.13 8.57
C ALA A 412 -17.57 -0.42 8.69
N GLY A 413 -18.07 -0.95 9.81
CA GLY A 413 -18.22 -2.40 9.98
C GLY A 413 -18.75 -2.84 11.34
N ARG A 414 -19.30 -4.06 11.43
CA ARG A 414 -19.86 -4.63 12.68
C ARG A 414 -18.83 -5.32 13.58
N SER A 415 -17.62 -5.56 13.09
CA SER A 415 -16.51 -6.18 13.82
C SER A 415 -15.25 -5.38 13.51
N GLY A 416 -14.80 -4.57 14.47
CA GLY A 416 -13.57 -3.79 14.33
C GLY A 416 -12.34 -4.67 14.53
N LEU A 417 -11.22 -4.29 13.88
CA LEU A 417 -9.93 -4.83 14.30
C LEU A 417 -9.56 -4.29 15.68
N PRO A 418 -8.83 -5.09 16.50
CA PRO A 418 -8.21 -4.58 17.71
C PRO A 418 -7.35 -3.36 17.38
N GLU A 419 -7.51 -2.32 18.19
CA GLU A 419 -6.68 -1.13 18.12
C GLU A 419 -5.40 -1.36 18.92
N GLU A 420 -4.25 -1.34 18.23
CA GLU A 420 -2.96 -1.68 18.82
C GLU A 420 -1.83 -0.87 18.20
N LYS A 421 -0.86 -0.46 19.04
CA LYS A 421 0.36 0.22 18.61
C LYS A 421 1.50 -0.78 18.46
N LEU A 422 1.97 -0.95 17.24
CA LEU A 422 3.13 -1.76 16.87
C LEU A 422 4.34 -0.85 16.70
N THR A 423 5.39 -1.05 17.51
CA THR A 423 6.55 -0.15 17.54
C THR A 423 7.71 -0.74 16.73
N PHE A 424 8.26 0.06 15.81
CA PHE A 424 9.34 -0.27 14.86
C PHE A 424 10.55 0.63 15.05
N ASN A 425 10.96 0.89 16.30
CA ASN A 425 12.14 1.72 16.62
C ASN A 425 13.26 0.95 17.34
N ALA A 426 13.05 -0.35 17.58
CA ALA A 426 14.01 -1.19 18.28
C ALA A 426 15.31 -1.33 17.46
N SER A 427 16.46 -1.15 18.11
CA SER A 427 17.78 -1.24 17.48
C SER A 427 18.00 -0.30 16.28
N GLY A 428 17.26 0.81 16.22
CA GLY A 428 17.36 1.77 15.11
C GLY A 428 16.57 1.37 13.87
N ASP A 429 15.66 0.39 13.97
CA ASP A 429 14.70 0.13 12.90
C ASP A 429 13.83 1.35 12.63
N ARG A 430 13.38 1.49 11.38
CA ARG A 430 12.44 2.52 10.93
C ARG A 430 11.63 2.01 9.77
N ILE A 431 10.38 2.42 9.70
CA ILE A 431 9.53 2.21 8.53
C ILE A 431 9.89 3.26 7.49
N ARG A 432 10.24 2.82 6.27
CA ARG A 432 10.59 3.70 5.14
C ARG A 432 9.47 3.83 4.11
N GLY A 433 8.34 3.20 4.37
CA GLY A 433 7.14 3.30 3.56
C GLY A 433 6.32 2.01 3.60
N GLY A 434 5.29 1.95 2.79
CA GLY A 434 4.38 0.81 2.77
C GLY A 434 3.38 0.89 1.64
N GLY A 435 2.45 -0.07 1.65
CA GLY A 435 1.42 -0.23 0.65
C GLY A 435 0.61 -1.50 0.89
N VAL A 436 -0.32 -1.77 -0.01
CA VAL A 436 -1.08 -3.02 0.01
C VAL A 436 -0.48 -3.93 -1.04
N CYS A 437 -0.26 -5.21 -0.72
CA CYS A 437 0.12 -6.22 -1.69
C CYS A 437 -0.52 -7.56 -1.31
N ALA A 438 -1.15 -8.23 -2.27
CA ALA A 438 -1.93 -9.45 -2.01
C ALA A 438 -2.94 -9.24 -0.86
N ASP A 439 -3.63 -8.10 -0.86
CA ASP A 439 -4.61 -7.69 0.16
C ASP A 439 -4.09 -7.57 1.60
N LEU A 440 -2.78 -7.62 1.80
CA LEU A 440 -2.15 -7.46 3.11
C LEU A 440 -1.51 -6.07 3.24
N PRO A 441 -1.54 -5.46 4.45
CA PRO A 441 -0.81 -4.24 4.73
C PRO A 441 0.68 -4.57 4.86
N VAL A 442 1.47 -4.13 3.89
CA VAL A 442 2.91 -4.42 3.80
C VAL A 442 3.70 -3.14 4.02
N PHE A 443 4.62 -3.18 4.98
CA PHE A 443 5.52 -2.09 5.32
C PHE A 443 6.96 -2.48 5.00
N PHE A 444 7.78 -1.50 4.67
CA PHE A 444 9.21 -1.70 4.51
C PHE A 444 9.93 -1.21 5.77
N SER A 445 10.35 -2.15 6.60
CA SER A 445 11.25 -1.93 7.73
C SER A 445 12.69 -1.88 7.24
N GLN A 446 13.48 -0.91 7.72
CA GLN A 446 14.87 -0.74 7.34
C GLN A 446 15.73 -1.96 7.73
N ILE A 447 15.41 -2.63 8.85
CA ILE A 447 16.15 -3.81 9.31
C ILE A 447 15.59 -5.10 8.72
N ASN A 448 14.27 -5.23 8.67
CA ASN A 448 13.60 -6.50 8.36
C ASN A 448 13.11 -6.60 6.91
N GLY A 449 13.23 -5.53 6.13
CA GLY A 449 12.73 -5.46 4.76
C GLY A 449 11.21 -5.41 4.71
N LEU A 450 10.61 -6.14 3.77
CA LEU A 450 9.15 -6.19 3.63
C LEU A 450 8.55 -7.04 4.77
N VAL A 451 7.63 -6.44 5.53
CA VAL A 451 6.89 -7.08 6.61
C VAL A 451 5.39 -6.84 6.43
N ALA A 452 4.57 -7.86 6.70
CA ALA A 452 3.12 -7.75 6.73
C ALA A 452 2.64 -7.73 8.19
N VAL A 453 1.66 -6.87 8.47
CA VAL A 453 0.95 -6.84 9.75
C VAL A 453 -0.34 -7.64 9.59
N VAL A 454 -0.42 -8.80 10.23
CA VAL A 454 -1.55 -9.72 10.08
C VAL A 454 -2.22 -9.89 11.45
N PRO A 455 -3.55 -9.79 11.55
CA PRO A 455 -4.25 -10.10 12.79
C PRO A 455 -3.95 -11.53 13.20
N ARG A 456 -3.63 -11.75 14.48
CA ARG A 456 -3.62 -13.10 15.04
C ARG A 456 -5.03 -13.64 14.98
N GLU A 457 -5.18 -14.79 14.34
CA GLU A 457 -6.36 -15.60 14.56
C GLU A 457 -6.35 -16.00 16.03
N SER A 458 -7.11 -15.27 16.84
CA SER A 458 -7.55 -15.80 18.11
C SER A 458 -8.32 -17.05 17.74
N ALA A 459 -7.78 -18.24 18.04
CA ALA A 459 -8.58 -19.44 18.00
C ALA A 459 -9.82 -19.10 18.84
N SER A 460 -10.96 -18.96 18.16
CA SER A 460 -12.26 -18.92 18.80
C SER A 460 -12.43 -20.30 19.41
N ILE A 461 -11.78 -20.54 20.55
CA ILE A 461 -12.11 -21.62 21.44
C ILE A 461 -13.51 -21.24 21.90
N LEU A 462 -14.51 -21.87 21.28
CA LEU A 462 -15.86 -21.88 21.84
C LEU A 462 -15.68 -22.14 23.33
N PRO A 463 -16.30 -21.38 24.24
CA PRO A 463 -16.23 -21.71 25.66
C PRO A 463 -16.56 -23.20 25.80
N GLU A 464 -15.75 -23.98 26.53
CA GLU A 464 -15.95 -25.44 26.72
C GLU A 464 -17.40 -25.76 27.10
N THR A 465 -18.07 -24.82 27.78
CA THR A 465 -19.49 -24.87 28.16
C THR A 465 -20.48 -24.84 27.00
N MET A 466 -20.17 -24.20 25.86
CA MET A 466 -20.97 -24.23 24.64
C MET A 466 -20.71 -25.49 23.81
N GLU A 467 -19.50 -26.03 23.87
CA GLU A 467 -19.15 -27.33 23.29
C GLU A 467 -19.94 -28.45 23.97
N ASP A 468 -19.99 -28.41 25.31
CA ASP A 468 -20.77 -29.33 26.13
C ASP A 468 -22.26 -29.21 25.89
N SER A 469 -22.78 -28.00 25.63
CA SER A 469 -24.19 -27.75 25.30
C SER A 469 -24.58 -28.29 23.91
N LEU A 470 -23.65 -28.26 22.95
CA LEU A 470 -23.81 -28.86 21.63
C LEU A 470 -23.66 -30.38 21.68
N CYS A 471 -22.76 -30.91 22.52
CA CYS A 471 -22.56 -32.34 22.74
C CYS A 471 -23.72 -32.99 23.54
N THR A 472 -24.27 -32.31 24.54
CA THR A 472 -25.44 -32.79 25.31
C THR A 472 -26.70 -32.83 24.45
N SER A 473 -26.83 -31.97 23.44
CA SER A 473 -27.90 -32.06 22.45
C SER A 473 -27.80 -33.29 21.53
N LEU A 474 -26.64 -33.97 21.47
CA LEU A 474 -26.45 -35.22 20.72
C LEU A 474 -26.84 -36.45 21.54
N ALA A 475 -26.79 -36.38 22.87
CA ALA A 475 -27.22 -37.42 23.78
C ALA A 475 -28.71 -37.23 24.09
N GLY A 476 -29.58 -37.83 23.26
CA GLY A 476 -31.03 -37.83 23.49
C GLY A 476 -31.42 -38.39 24.87
N PRO A 477 -32.62 -38.07 25.37
CA PRO A 477 -33.09 -38.52 26.68
C PRO A 477 -33.13 -40.06 26.75
N GLY A 478 -32.44 -40.62 27.75
CA GLY A 478 -32.50 -42.05 28.07
C GLY A 478 -33.94 -42.50 28.41
N PRO A 479 -34.29 -43.78 28.19
CA PRO A 479 -35.66 -44.23 28.25
C PRO A 479 -36.05 -44.54 29.69
N GLU A 480 -36.82 -43.67 30.35
CA GLU A 480 -37.68 -44.07 31.46
C GLU A 480 -39.14 -43.70 31.13
N GLY A 481 -40.02 -44.67 31.38
CA GLY A 481 -41.32 -44.87 30.71
C GLY A 481 -42.42 -43.83 30.94
N THR A 482 -43.28 -43.67 29.94
CA THR A 482 -44.71 -44.10 29.94
C THR A 482 -45.38 -43.73 28.60
N PRO A 483 -46.45 -44.46 28.17
CA PRO A 483 -46.88 -44.47 26.77
C PRO A 483 -47.96 -43.42 26.50
N LEU A 484 -47.76 -42.58 25.48
CA LEU A 484 -48.85 -41.89 24.79
C LEU A 484 -48.56 -41.85 23.28
N GLU A 485 -49.54 -42.29 22.51
CA GLU A 485 -49.49 -42.52 21.06
C GLU A 485 -49.08 -41.27 20.26
N THR A 486 -48.15 -41.44 19.33
CA THR A 486 -47.82 -40.44 18.27
C THR A 486 -47.61 -41.15 16.92
N PRO A 487 -47.99 -40.51 15.79
CA PRO A 487 -47.96 -41.10 14.43
C PRO A 487 -46.52 -41.07 13.84
N PRO A 488 -46.27 -41.59 12.60
CA PRO A 488 -45.05 -42.35 12.29
C PRO A 488 -43.76 -41.50 12.34
N LYS A 489 -42.83 -41.94 13.21
CA LYS A 489 -41.50 -41.36 13.46
C LYS A 489 -40.44 -41.76 12.42
N MET A 490 -40.71 -41.67 11.12
CA MET A 490 -39.64 -41.88 10.12
C MET A 490 -39.03 -40.57 9.63
N ASP A 491 -39.84 -39.54 9.40
CA ASP A 491 -39.33 -38.25 8.88
C ASP A 491 -38.64 -37.39 9.94
N THR A 492 -39.12 -37.44 11.19
CA THR A 492 -38.52 -36.68 12.30
C THR A 492 -37.14 -37.22 12.69
N VAL A 493 -36.94 -38.54 12.67
CA VAL A 493 -35.64 -39.17 12.97
C VAL A 493 -34.62 -38.86 11.87
N ALA A 494 -35.05 -38.92 10.60
CA ALA A 494 -34.18 -38.59 9.46
C ALA A 494 -33.75 -37.12 9.45
N GLN A 495 -34.62 -36.19 9.88
CA GLN A 495 -34.30 -34.77 9.96
C GLN A 495 -33.43 -34.42 11.17
N GLU A 496 -33.61 -35.14 12.28
CA GLU A 496 -32.77 -35.03 13.47
C GLU A 496 -31.34 -35.50 13.17
N ASP A 497 -31.17 -36.63 12.47
CA ASP A 497 -29.85 -37.13 12.04
C ASP A 497 -29.15 -36.20 11.05
N LYS A 498 -29.89 -35.58 10.12
CA LYS A 498 -29.33 -34.56 9.22
C LYS A 498 -28.84 -33.33 9.98
N THR A 499 -29.58 -32.90 11.00
CA THR A 499 -29.20 -31.77 11.86
C THR A 499 -27.94 -32.09 12.67
N LYS A 500 -27.79 -33.33 13.15
CA LYS A 500 -26.59 -33.79 13.85
C LYS A 500 -25.35 -33.80 12.96
N LEU A 501 -25.48 -34.32 11.74
CA LEU A 501 -24.41 -34.32 10.74
C LEU A 501 -24.01 -32.90 10.33
N LEU A 502 -24.96 -31.99 10.16
CA LEU A 502 -24.67 -30.58 9.85
C LEU A 502 -23.91 -29.88 11.00
N LYS A 503 -24.32 -30.12 12.25
CA LYS A 503 -23.60 -29.61 13.43
C LYS A 503 -22.19 -30.18 13.52
N GLN A 504 -22.00 -31.46 13.21
CA GLN A 504 -20.70 -32.09 13.18
C GLN A 504 -19.80 -31.55 12.06
N ALA A 505 -20.35 -31.36 10.85
CA ALA A 505 -19.65 -30.71 9.74
C ALA A 505 -19.22 -29.29 10.10
N PHE A 506 -20.10 -28.53 10.77
CA PHE A 506 -19.77 -27.19 11.29
C PHE A 506 -18.64 -27.22 12.33
N LEU A 507 -18.64 -28.18 13.26
CA LEU A 507 -17.57 -28.33 14.23
C LEU A 507 -16.23 -28.70 13.57
N GLU A 508 -16.22 -29.56 12.56
CA GLU A 508 -15.00 -29.86 11.80
C GLU A 508 -14.52 -28.68 10.96
N PHE A 509 -15.43 -27.85 10.46
CA PHE A 509 -15.10 -26.57 9.81
C PHE A 509 -14.42 -25.62 10.81
N CYS A 510 -14.99 -25.45 12.01
CA CYS A 510 -14.39 -24.65 13.08
C CYS A 510 -13.00 -25.16 13.53
N ARG A 511 -12.71 -26.46 13.33
CA ARG A 511 -11.41 -27.09 13.61
C ARG A 511 -10.41 -27.01 12.43
N ASN A 512 -10.73 -26.22 11.41
CA ASN A 512 -9.94 -26.07 10.17
C ASN A 512 -9.77 -27.38 9.37
N ARG A 513 -10.64 -28.38 9.59
CA ARG A 513 -10.71 -29.61 8.79
C ARG A 513 -11.70 -29.44 7.64
N VAL A 514 -11.43 -28.44 6.81
CA VAL A 514 -12.33 -27.98 5.73
C VAL A 514 -12.71 -29.11 4.78
N MET A 515 -11.77 -30.00 4.44
CA MET A 515 -12.05 -31.15 3.56
C MET A 515 -13.02 -32.16 4.17
N GLU A 516 -12.97 -32.37 5.49
CA GLU A 516 -13.85 -33.29 6.21
C GLU A 516 -15.24 -32.69 6.41
N ALA A 517 -15.31 -31.40 6.74
CA ALA A 517 -16.54 -30.63 6.81
C ALA A 517 -17.25 -30.57 5.44
N GLN A 518 -16.49 -30.34 4.37
CA GLN A 518 -16.99 -30.32 3.00
C GLN A 518 -17.55 -31.68 2.59
N LYS A 519 -16.80 -32.76 2.87
CA LYS A 519 -17.26 -34.13 2.62
C LYS A 519 -18.57 -34.45 3.35
N MET A 520 -18.68 -34.10 4.63
CA MET A 520 -19.91 -34.31 5.41
C MET A 520 -21.09 -33.50 4.88
N THR A 521 -20.83 -32.29 4.37
CA THR A 521 -21.87 -31.43 3.78
C THR A 521 -22.33 -31.94 2.42
N ASP A 522 -21.41 -32.43 1.59
CA ASP A 522 -21.71 -33.02 0.27
C ASP A 522 -22.46 -34.36 0.41
N GLU A 523 -22.22 -35.13 1.49
CA GLU A 523 -23.02 -36.31 1.83
C GLU A 523 -24.44 -35.94 2.29
N LEU A 524 -24.63 -34.75 2.89
CA LEU A 524 -25.92 -34.25 3.37
C LEU A 524 -26.79 -33.67 2.25
N PHE A 525 -26.14 -33.04 1.26
CA PHE A 525 -26.76 -32.38 0.11
C PHE A 525 -26.09 -32.86 -1.20
N PRO A 526 -26.30 -34.12 -1.60
CA PRO A 526 -25.80 -34.59 -2.88
C PRO A 526 -26.46 -33.79 -4.02
N ASP A 527 -25.68 -33.44 -5.05
CA ASP A 527 -26.23 -32.81 -6.26
C ASP A 527 -27.18 -33.82 -6.94
N ASP A 528 -28.49 -33.59 -6.79
CA ASP A 528 -29.51 -34.30 -7.57
C ASP A 528 -29.40 -33.87 -9.03
N GLY A 529 -28.53 -34.55 -9.77
CA GLY A 529 -28.40 -34.42 -11.20
C GLY A 529 -29.57 -35.05 -11.93
N GLU A 530 -30.66 -34.30 -12.15
CA GLU A 530 -31.46 -34.31 -13.38
C GLU A 530 -32.62 -33.28 -13.31
N GLY A 531 -32.55 -32.23 -14.13
CA GLY A 531 -33.74 -31.50 -14.57
C GLY A 531 -33.77 -29.98 -14.35
N GLY A 532 -33.06 -29.22 -15.19
CA GLY A 532 -33.56 -27.94 -15.71
C GLY A 532 -33.18 -26.64 -14.99
N ALA A 533 -32.65 -25.71 -15.80
CA ALA A 533 -32.37 -24.29 -15.53
C ALA A 533 -31.20 -23.99 -14.59
N GLY A 534 -30.04 -23.70 -15.22
CA GLY A 534 -28.83 -23.24 -14.55
C GLY A 534 -29.04 -21.93 -13.79
N GLY A 535 -29.18 -22.04 -12.48
CA GLY A 535 -28.85 -20.99 -11.51
C GLY A 535 -27.51 -21.34 -10.88
N SER A 536 -26.43 -20.76 -11.42
CA SER A 536 -25.10 -20.82 -10.80
C SER A 536 -25.13 -20.01 -9.51
N TRP A 537 -25.38 -20.67 -8.38
CA TRP A 537 -24.99 -20.17 -7.07
C TRP A 537 -23.55 -20.62 -6.83
N THR A 538 -22.61 -19.71 -7.00
CA THR A 538 -21.21 -19.88 -6.61
C THR A 538 -21.13 -20.20 -5.12
N ARG A 539 -20.62 -21.40 -4.81
CA ARG A 539 -20.07 -21.77 -3.50
C ARG A 539 -18.93 -20.81 -3.14
N TRP A 540 -18.97 -20.39 -1.87
CA TRP A 540 -18.05 -19.57 -1.06
C TRP A 540 -16.73 -19.11 -1.68
#